data_AF-A0A0A9XDT8-F1
#
_entry.id   AF-A0A0A9XDT8-F1
#
_cell.length_a   1.000
_cell.length_b   1.000
_cell.length_c   1.000
_cell.angle_alpha   90.00
_cell.angle_beta   90.00
_cell.angle_gamma   90.00
#
_symmetry.space_group_name_H-M   'P 1'
#
loop_
_entity.id
_entity.type
_entity.pdbx_description
1 polymer ?
#
loop_
_entity_poly.entity_id
_entity_poly.type
_entity_poly.pdbx_seq_one_letter_code
_entity_poly.pdbx_strand_id
1 'polypeptide(L)'
;MEASRVNSEGDANDGEALHVTNSTMLSTEPVIKMRERLQALKGLQLKTSDLESQFFKELHALERHYSTDFSKLYEKRNEIIQGAREPEETEIAEEDEILKDIALKMSGSEQPGVPSFWLTVFRHSCTLNDMIRPYDEPILYHLQDIKIEYTENPMGFRLIFHFSPNPYFTNKVLTKEYHINSVPSPFKHDSEIYKCLGCKIDWLPNKDVTLKIGK
;
A
#
# COMPACT_ATOMS: atom_id res chain seq x y z
N MET A 1 23.89 -33.40 -76.85
CA MET A 1 22.70 -33.24 -77.71
C MET A 1 21.67 -32.51 -76.89
N GLU A 2 21.09 -31.39 -77.27
CA GLU A 2 21.34 -30.40 -78.32
C GLU A 2 20.48 -29.20 -77.90
N ALA A 3 20.91 -28.01 -78.30
CA ALA A 3 20.32 -26.75 -77.91
C ALA A 3 18.91 -26.56 -78.51
N SER A 4 18.11 -25.68 -77.90
CA SER A 4 17.48 -24.57 -78.64
C SER A 4 16.82 -23.56 -77.69
N ARG A 5 17.36 -22.34 -77.74
CA ARG A 5 16.72 -21.09 -77.32
C ARG A 5 15.65 -20.72 -78.33
N VAL A 6 14.52 -20.18 -77.89
CA VAL A 6 13.83 -19.09 -78.59
C VAL A 6 13.34 -18.07 -77.56
N ASN A 7 13.81 -16.84 -77.71
CA ASN A 7 13.31 -15.63 -77.06
C ASN A 7 12.24 -15.04 -77.99
N SER A 8 11.15 -14.49 -77.44
CA SER A 8 10.40 -13.42 -78.11
C SER A 8 9.77 -12.50 -77.07
N GLU A 9 10.15 -11.22 -77.17
CA GLU A 9 9.64 -10.07 -76.43
C GLU A 9 8.23 -9.67 -76.89
N GLY A 10 7.57 -8.87 -76.04
CA GLY A 10 6.29 -8.20 -76.30
C GLY A 10 5.14 -8.92 -75.58
N ASP A 11 4.34 -8.31 -74.72
CA ASP A 11 3.85 -6.94 -74.78
C ASP A 11 3.50 -6.46 -73.37
N ALA A 12 3.55 -5.14 -73.21
CA ALA A 12 3.16 -4.43 -72.02
C ALA A 12 1.72 -4.78 -71.62
N ASN A 13 1.51 -5.13 -70.36
CA ASN A 13 0.23 -4.87 -69.74
C ASN A 13 0.46 -4.31 -68.35
N ASP A 14 0.04 -3.06 -68.23
CA ASP A 14 -0.05 -2.20 -67.06
C ASP A 14 -0.29 -2.99 -65.76
N GLY A 15 0.47 -2.76 -64.70
CA GLY A 15 0.74 -1.43 -64.20
C GLY A 15 -0.38 -0.93 -63.28
N GLU A 16 -0.93 -1.78 -62.39
CA GLU A 16 -1.59 -1.28 -61.17
C GLU A 16 -1.66 -2.35 -60.06
N ALA A 17 -0.50 -2.90 -59.67
CA ALA A 17 -0.39 -3.44 -58.32
C ALA A 17 -0.37 -2.24 -57.37
N LEU A 18 -1.57 -1.87 -56.89
CA LEU A 18 -1.80 -0.82 -55.90
C LEU A 18 -0.77 -0.99 -54.78
N HIS A 19 0.25 -0.14 -54.80
CA HIS A 19 1.17 0.04 -53.69
C HIS A 19 0.37 0.77 -52.61
N VAL A 20 -0.52 0.03 -51.94
CA VAL A 20 -1.33 0.53 -50.84
C VAL A 20 -0.37 0.77 -49.69
N THR A 21 0.22 1.97 -49.68
CA THR A 21 0.99 2.44 -48.54
C THR A 21 0.09 2.39 -47.29
N ASN A 22 0.68 2.19 -46.11
CA ASN A 22 -0.07 2.24 -44.84
C ASN A 22 -0.99 3.48 -44.75
N SER A 23 -0.62 4.58 -45.43
CA SER A 23 -1.42 5.80 -45.55
C SER A 23 -2.75 5.60 -46.28
N THR A 24 -2.81 4.83 -47.37
CA THR A 24 -4.03 4.58 -48.15
C THR A 24 -4.95 3.56 -47.46
N MET A 25 -4.40 2.61 -46.70
CA MET A 25 -5.20 1.71 -45.83
C MET A 25 -5.85 2.46 -44.67
N LEU A 26 -5.15 3.44 -44.09
CA LEU A 26 -5.67 4.30 -43.02
C LEU A 26 -6.83 5.20 -43.46
N SER A 27 -6.96 5.50 -44.74
CA SER A 27 -8.05 6.34 -45.28
C SER A 27 -9.27 5.56 -45.76
N THR A 28 -9.29 4.23 -45.63
CA THR A 28 -10.47 3.44 -45.98
C THR A 28 -11.61 3.67 -44.98
N GLU A 29 -12.84 3.71 -45.48
CA GLU A 29 -14.05 3.92 -44.65
C GLU A 29 -14.14 2.96 -43.45
N PRO A 30 -13.86 1.64 -43.57
CA PRO A 30 -13.87 0.74 -42.41
C PRO A 30 -12.82 1.09 -41.36
N VAL A 31 -11.61 1.51 -41.79
CA VAL A 31 -10.52 1.88 -40.88
C VAL A 31 -10.79 3.23 -40.21
N ILE A 32 -11.39 4.19 -40.92
CA ILE A 32 -11.86 5.46 -40.33
C ILE A 32 -12.88 5.18 -39.23
N LYS A 33 -13.94 4.41 -39.52
CA LYS A 33 -14.95 4.05 -38.52
C LYS A 33 -14.37 3.30 -37.32
N MET A 34 -13.41 2.40 -37.56
CA MET A 34 -12.74 1.70 -36.46
C MET A 34 -11.95 2.69 -35.58
N ARG A 35 -11.23 3.64 -36.19
CA ARG A 35 -10.48 4.67 -35.46
C ARG A 35 -11.40 5.56 -34.64
N GLU A 36 -12.51 6.01 -35.21
CA GLU A 36 -13.52 6.80 -34.51
C GLU A 36 -14.10 6.04 -33.30
N ARG A 37 -14.40 4.76 -33.46
CA ARG A 37 -14.85 3.90 -32.35
C ARG A 37 -13.78 3.80 -31.26
N LEU A 38 -12.51 3.55 -31.61
CA LEU A 38 -11.41 3.49 -30.64
C LEU A 38 -11.20 4.83 -29.93
N GLN A 39 -11.34 5.95 -30.63
CA GLN A 39 -11.28 7.29 -30.05
C GLN A 39 -12.45 7.53 -29.08
N ALA A 40 -13.67 7.12 -29.44
CA ALA A 40 -14.83 7.19 -28.56
C ALA A 40 -14.63 6.34 -27.29
N LEU A 41 -14.14 5.11 -27.43
CA LEU A 41 -13.82 4.23 -26.31
C LEU A 41 -12.74 4.83 -25.39
N LYS A 42 -11.68 5.42 -25.96
CA LYS A 42 -10.67 6.15 -25.18
C LYS A 42 -11.28 7.34 -24.43
N GLY A 43 -12.18 8.08 -25.06
CA GLY A 43 -12.90 9.18 -24.43
C GLY A 43 -13.78 8.73 -23.26
N LEU A 44 -14.44 7.57 -23.39
CA LEU A 44 -15.19 6.95 -22.30
C LEU A 44 -14.27 6.51 -21.15
N GLN A 45 -13.14 5.87 -21.46
CA GLN A 45 -12.16 5.45 -20.44
C GLN A 45 -11.62 6.63 -19.63
N LEU A 46 -11.38 7.78 -20.26
CA LEU A 46 -10.97 8.99 -19.54
C LEU A 46 -12.04 9.46 -18.56
N LYS A 47 -13.32 9.46 -18.96
CA LYS A 47 -14.43 9.82 -18.06
C LYS A 47 -14.58 8.83 -16.90
N THR A 48 -14.37 7.54 -17.14
CA THR A 48 -14.35 6.53 -16.09
C THR A 48 -13.23 6.83 -15.08
N SER A 49 -12.02 7.11 -15.56
CA SER A 49 -10.88 7.43 -14.70
C SER A 49 -11.10 8.70 -13.87
N ASP A 50 -11.72 9.73 -14.46
CA ASP A 50 -12.07 10.96 -13.73
C ASP A 50 -13.07 10.68 -12.60
N LEU A 51 -14.07 9.83 -12.85
CA LEU A 51 -15.07 9.42 -11.85
C LEU A 51 -14.44 8.56 -10.75
N GLU A 52 -13.56 7.63 -11.08
CA GLU A 52 -12.80 6.84 -10.09
C GLU A 52 -11.94 7.74 -9.20
N SER A 53 -11.28 8.75 -9.77
CA SER A 53 -10.51 9.74 -8.99
C SER A 53 -11.39 10.50 -8.00
N GLN A 54 -12.63 10.84 -8.37
CA GLN A 54 -13.59 11.47 -7.46
C GLN A 54 -14.00 10.51 -6.35
N PHE A 55 -14.35 9.26 -6.70
CA PHE A 55 -14.68 8.21 -5.74
C PHE A 55 -13.58 8.01 -4.69
N PHE A 56 -12.31 7.89 -5.11
CA PHE A 56 -11.20 7.70 -4.17
C PHE A 56 -10.96 8.92 -3.27
N LYS A 57 -11.19 10.14 -3.76
CA LYS A 57 -11.10 11.36 -2.93
C LYS A 57 -12.19 11.39 -1.86
N GLU A 58 -13.42 11.02 -2.23
CA GLU A 58 -14.54 10.93 -1.29
C GLU A 58 -14.34 9.79 -0.28
N LEU A 59 -13.86 8.63 -0.73
CA LEU A 59 -13.51 7.52 0.13
C LEU A 59 -12.43 7.92 1.15
N HIS A 60 -11.35 8.57 0.70
CA HIS A 60 -10.30 9.05 1.60
C HIS A 60 -10.86 10.07 2.60
N ALA A 61 -11.69 11.02 2.16
CA ALA A 61 -12.34 11.98 3.07
C ALA A 61 -13.21 11.27 4.12
N LEU A 62 -13.91 10.20 3.74
CA LEU A 62 -14.71 9.37 4.63
C LEU A 62 -13.83 8.61 5.64
N GLU A 63 -12.72 8.03 5.19
CA GLU A 63 -11.73 7.38 6.07
C GLU A 63 -11.18 8.37 7.10
N ARG A 64 -10.82 9.59 6.68
CA ARG A 64 -10.40 10.65 7.61
C ARG A 64 -11.46 10.97 8.64
N HIS A 65 -12.71 11.09 8.21
CA HIS A 65 -13.82 11.39 9.12
C HIS A 65 -13.96 10.32 10.21
N TYR A 66 -14.10 9.06 9.81
CA TYR A 66 -14.24 7.96 10.77
C TYR A 66 -12.96 7.69 11.59
N SER A 67 -11.78 8.05 11.08
CA SER A 67 -10.53 7.92 11.84
C SER A 67 -10.57 8.71 13.15
N THR A 68 -11.33 9.81 13.21
CA THR A 68 -11.51 10.60 14.43
C THR A 68 -12.25 9.81 15.51
N ASP A 69 -13.30 9.07 15.14
CA ASP A 69 -14.08 8.26 16.09
C ASP A 69 -13.34 6.99 16.48
N PHE A 70 -12.67 6.34 15.52
CA PHE A 70 -11.78 5.21 15.83
C PHE A 70 -10.65 5.62 16.77
N SER A 71 -10.08 6.82 16.62
CA SER A 71 -9.02 7.33 17.49
C SER A 71 -9.46 7.38 18.96
N LYS A 72 -10.70 7.78 19.25
CA LYS A 72 -11.25 7.77 20.63
C LYS A 72 -11.28 6.36 21.21
N LEU A 73 -11.64 5.35 20.41
CA LEU A 73 -11.62 3.95 20.83
C LEU A 73 -10.18 3.46 21.04
N TYR A 74 -9.26 3.86 20.18
CA TYR A 74 -7.85 3.47 20.27
C TYR A 74 -7.13 4.14 21.44
N GLU A 75 -7.51 5.35 21.83
CA GLU A 75 -7.03 6.01 23.04
C GLU A 75 -7.44 5.22 24.28
N LYS A 76 -8.71 4.86 24.41
CA LYS A 76 -9.18 3.98 25.50
C LYS A 76 -8.46 2.63 25.52
N ARG A 77 -8.28 2.01 24.34
CA ARG A 77 -7.51 0.76 24.20
C ARG A 77 -6.09 0.95 24.72
N ASN A 78 -5.43 2.04 24.36
CA ASN A 78 -4.07 2.33 24.81
C ASN A 78 -3.99 2.54 26.33
N GLU A 79 -4.98 3.21 26.93
CA GLU A 79 -5.04 3.36 28.40
C GLU A 79 -5.12 2.01 29.11
N ILE A 80 -5.91 1.07 28.60
CA ILE A 80 -6.01 -0.31 29.13
C ILE A 80 -4.70 -1.08 28.89
N ILE A 81 -4.13 -1.03 27.68
CA ILE A 81 -2.86 -1.71 27.35
C ILE A 81 -1.74 -1.26 28.29
N GLN A 82 -1.67 0.05 28.59
CA GLN A 82 -0.64 0.59 29.49
C GLN A 82 -0.98 0.44 30.98
N GLY A 83 -2.17 -0.07 31.33
CA GLY A 83 -2.64 -0.15 32.71
C GLY A 83 -2.88 1.22 33.37
N ALA A 84 -3.13 2.26 32.55
CA ALA A 84 -3.46 3.59 33.05
C ALA A 84 -4.88 3.67 33.62
N ARG A 85 -5.75 2.74 33.21
CA ARG A 85 -7.08 2.50 33.79
C ARG A 85 -7.47 1.03 33.60
N GLU A 86 -8.35 0.55 34.47
CA GLU A 86 -9.05 -0.72 34.28
C GLU A 86 -10.27 -0.55 33.36
N PRO A 87 -10.72 -1.62 32.66
CA PRO A 87 -11.92 -1.56 31.83
C PRO A 87 -13.19 -1.41 32.68
N GLU A 88 -14.18 -0.65 32.18
CA GLU A 88 -15.51 -0.62 32.82
C GLU A 88 -16.27 -1.93 32.56
N GLU A 89 -17.25 -2.25 33.42
CA GLU A 89 -18.15 -3.41 33.22
C GLU A 89 -18.83 -3.41 31.85
N THR A 90 -19.16 -2.24 31.31
CA THR A 90 -19.78 -2.09 29.97
C THR A 90 -18.80 -2.25 28.81
N GLU A 91 -17.50 -2.20 29.06
CA GLU A 91 -16.43 -2.37 28.06
C GLU A 91 -15.93 -3.82 28.00
N ILE A 92 -16.29 -4.65 28.98
CA ILE A 92 -15.90 -6.06 29.05
C ILE A 92 -16.87 -6.89 28.19
N ALA A 93 -16.34 -7.54 27.16
CA ALA A 93 -17.08 -8.47 26.33
C ALA A 93 -17.25 -9.84 27.02
N GLU A 94 -18.09 -10.70 26.44
CA GLU A 94 -18.22 -12.08 26.90
C GLU A 94 -16.86 -12.80 26.88
N GLU A 95 -16.58 -13.53 27.96
CA GLU A 95 -15.33 -14.23 28.14
C GLU A 95 -15.24 -15.43 27.19
N ASP A 96 -14.15 -15.53 26.43
CA ASP A 96 -13.85 -16.67 25.56
C ASP A 96 -12.66 -17.49 26.10
N GLU A 97 -12.66 -18.80 25.86
CA GLU A 97 -11.63 -19.72 26.39
C GLU A 97 -10.22 -19.36 25.90
N ILE A 98 -10.08 -18.76 24.71
CA ILE A 98 -8.78 -18.29 24.20
C ILE A 98 -8.28 -17.13 25.06
N LEU A 99 -9.17 -16.20 25.44
CA LEU A 99 -8.81 -15.07 26.29
C LEU A 99 -8.38 -15.52 27.68
N LYS A 100 -9.03 -16.55 28.26
CA LYS A 100 -8.63 -17.14 29.55
C LYS A 100 -7.21 -17.71 29.51
N ASP A 101 -6.91 -18.51 28.49
CA ASP A 101 -5.57 -19.12 28.34
C ASP A 101 -4.48 -18.06 28.14
N ILE A 102 -4.76 -17.02 27.34
CA ILE A 102 -3.86 -15.88 27.17
C ILE A 102 -3.65 -15.15 28.50
N ALA A 103 -4.72 -14.86 29.24
CA ALA A 103 -4.65 -14.18 30.53
C ALA A 103 -3.83 -14.97 31.56
N LEU A 104 -4.03 -16.29 31.64
CA LEU A 104 -3.23 -17.18 32.51
C LEU A 104 -1.74 -17.12 32.16
N LYS A 105 -1.39 -17.18 30.87
CA LYS A 105 0.00 -17.10 30.40
C LYS A 105 0.64 -15.74 30.67
N MET A 106 -0.14 -14.66 30.66
CA MET A 106 0.34 -13.29 30.88
C MET A 106 0.36 -12.87 32.36
N SER A 107 -0.39 -13.56 33.24
CA SER A 107 -0.56 -13.22 34.66
C SER A 107 0.72 -13.24 35.51
N GLY A 108 1.81 -13.82 35.00
CA GLY A 108 3.12 -13.82 35.68
C GLY A 108 3.96 -12.56 35.47
N SER A 109 3.47 -11.57 34.71
CA SER A 109 4.18 -10.32 34.45
C SER A 109 4.01 -9.31 35.59
N GLU A 110 5.11 -8.64 35.99
CA GLU A 110 5.07 -7.52 36.93
C GLU A 110 4.74 -6.16 36.26
N GLN A 111 4.62 -6.13 34.93
CA GLN A 111 4.28 -4.90 34.20
C GLN A 111 2.78 -4.58 34.31
N PRO A 112 2.40 -3.29 34.51
CA PRO A 112 1.00 -2.88 34.51
C PRO A 112 0.37 -3.05 33.11
N GLY A 113 -0.95 -3.27 33.09
CA GLY A 113 -1.72 -3.41 31.86
C GLY A 113 -1.49 -4.74 31.14
N VAL A 114 -1.43 -4.69 29.80
CA VAL A 114 -1.25 -5.88 28.95
C VAL A 114 0.18 -5.91 28.41
N PRO A 115 1.09 -6.69 29.01
CA PRO A 115 2.50 -6.69 28.65
C PRO A 115 2.69 -7.17 27.20
N SER A 116 3.63 -6.55 26.49
CA SER A 116 4.04 -6.99 25.13
C SER A 116 2.89 -7.06 24.12
N PHE A 117 1.83 -6.27 24.31
CA PHE A 117 0.62 -6.32 23.49
C PHE A 117 0.94 -6.24 21.98
N TRP A 118 1.66 -5.21 21.54
CA TRP A 118 1.94 -5.01 20.11
C TRP A 118 2.89 -6.05 19.51
N LEU A 119 3.90 -6.47 20.26
CA LEU A 119 4.78 -7.57 19.83
C LEU A 119 3.97 -8.85 19.64
N THR A 120 3.06 -9.16 20.57
CA THR A 120 2.15 -10.30 20.48
C THR A 120 1.26 -10.17 19.25
N VAL A 121 0.66 -9.00 19.01
CA VAL A 121 -0.16 -8.73 17.81
C VAL A 121 0.64 -8.98 16.54
N PHE A 122 1.87 -8.47 16.46
CA PHE A 122 2.69 -8.65 15.26
C PHE A 122 3.12 -10.11 15.03
N ARG A 123 3.43 -10.86 16.10
CA ARG A 123 3.78 -12.28 16.02
C ARG A 123 2.62 -13.17 15.55
N HIS A 124 1.39 -12.75 15.80
CA HIS A 124 0.19 -13.48 15.34
C HIS A 124 -0.36 -12.97 13.99
N SER A 125 0.21 -11.89 13.45
CA SER A 125 -0.12 -11.43 12.09
C SER A 125 0.59 -12.28 11.06
N CYS A 126 -0.18 -12.87 10.12
CA CYS A 126 0.35 -13.68 9.02
C CYS A 126 1.34 -12.92 8.12
N THR A 127 1.24 -11.59 8.06
CA THR A 127 2.10 -10.75 7.21
C THR A 127 3.33 -10.26 7.97
N LEU A 128 3.18 -9.88 9.24
CA LEU A 128 4.25 -9.23 10.01
C LEU A 128 5.17 -10.23 10.71
N ASN A 129 4.68 -11.43 11.05
CA ASN A 129 5.46 -12.40 11.81
C ASN A 129 6.79 -12.75 11.12
N ASP A 130 6.75 -12.96 9.82
CA ASP A 130 7.93 -13.30 9.00
C ASP A 130 8.88 -12.12 8.78
N MET A 131 8.47 -10.91 9.15
CA MET A 131 9.31 -9.71 9.07
C MET A 131 10.11 -9.49 10.35
N ILE A 132 9.66 -9.98 11.50
CA ILE A 132 10.27 -9.73 12.81
C ILE A 132 11.36 -10.77 13.10
N ARG A 133 12.59 -10.30 13.28
CA ARG A 133 13.75 -11.12 13.61
C ARG A 133 13.96 -11.17 15.12
N PRO A 134 14.70 -12.17 15.64
CA PRO A 134 14.94 -12.30 17.08
C PRO A 134 15.57 -11.05 17.74
N TYR A 135 16.37 -10.29 16.99
CA TYR A 135 16.98 -9.04 17.49
C TYR A 135 16.02 -7.84 17.49
N ASP A 136 14.86 -7.93 16.82
CA ASP A 136 13.85 -6.88 16.80
C ASP A 136 12.91 -6.99 18.01
N GLU A 137 12.68 -8.19 18.54
CA GLU A 137 11.75 -8.40 19.67
C GLU A 137 12.11 -7.56 20.90
N PRO A 138 13.39 -7.54 21.37
CA PRO A 138 13.83 -6.68 22.47
C PRO A 138 13.48 -5.20 22.29
N ILE A 139 13.45 -4.72 21.04
CA ILE A 139 13.09 -3.34 20.69
C ILE A 139 11.57 -3.17 20.73
N LEU A 140 10.84 -4.11 20.13
CA LEU A 140 9.37 -4.08 20.04
C LEU A 140 8.67 -4.28 21.39
N TYR A 141 9.33 -4.85 22.40
CA TYR A 141 8.83 -4.81 23.79
C TYR A 141 8.59 -3.39 24.29
N HIS A 142 9.32 -2.41 23.77
CA HIS A 142 9.16 -1.01 24.15
C HIS A 142 8.07 -0.28 23.37
N LEU A 143 7.42 -0.92 22.39
CA LEU A 143 6.35 -0.33 21.59
C LEU A 143 5.05 -0.24 22.41
N GLN A 144 4.62 0.98 22.70
CA GLN A 144 3.47 1.28 23.55
C GLN A 144 2.18 1.45 22.76
N ASP A 145 2.24 2.12 21.60
CA ASP A 145 1.07 2.43 20.78
C ASP A 145 1.42 2.54 19.30
N ILE A 146 0.43 2.31 18.45
CA ILE A 146 0.49 2.53 17.01
C ILE A 146 -0.74 3.33 16.60
N LYS A 147 -0.50 4.51 16.06
CA LYS A 147 -1.53 5.41 15.55
C LYS A 147 -1.44 5.55 14.04
N ILE A 148 -2.57 5.91 13.44
CA ILE A 148 -2.68 6.29 12.03
C ILE A 148 -3.24 7.71 11.94
N GLU A 149 -2.59 8.56 11.15
CA GLU A 149 -3.06 9.89 10.81
C GLU A 149 -3.22 10.01 9.31
N TYR A 150 -4.41 10.35 8.82
CA TYR A 150 -4.63 10.56 7.39
C TYR A 150 -4.29 11.99 6.98
N THR A 151 -3.56 12.14 5.88
CA THR A 151 -3.12 13.43 5.34
C THR A 151 -3.92 13.82 4.10
N GLU A 152 -4.21 15.11 3.95
CA GLU A 152 -4.96 15.61 2.79
C GLU A 152 -4.06 16.13 1.68
N ASN A 153 -2.96 16.82 2.03
CA ASN A 153 -2.05 17.46 1.08
C ASN A 153 -0.58 17.22 1.48
N PRO A 154 0.10 16.24 0.85
CA PRO A 154 -0.42 15.29 -0.14
C PRO A 154 -1.39 14.28 0.49
N MET A 155 -2.30 13.73 -0.34
CA MET A 155 -3.21 12.67 0.07
C MET A 155 -2.42 11.45 0.53
N GLY A 156 -2.76 10.86 1.67
CA GLY A 156 -2.00 9.77 2.23
C GLY A 156 -2.32 9.48 3.68
N PHE A 157 -1.41 8.75 4.34
CA PHE A 157 -1.50 8.50 5.77
C PHE A 157 -0.11 8.28 6.38
N ARG A 158 -0.01 8.47 7.70
CA ARG A 158 1.19 8.29 8.48
C ARG A 158 0.93 7.34 9.62
N LEU A 159 1.72 6.28 9.69
CA LEU A 159 1.81 5.38 10.83
C LEU A 159 2.78 5.99 11.86
N ILE A 160 2.39 5.98 13.12
CA ILE A 160 3.10 6.60 14.23
C ILE A 160 3.28 5.56 15.33
N PHE A 161 4.52 5.19 15.58
CA PHE A 161 4.92 4.14 16.51
C PHE A 161 5.48 4.81 17.76
N HIS A 162 4.79 4.67 18.90
CA HIS A 162 5.17 5.25 20.17
C HIS A 162 6.00 4.26 20.98
N PHE A 163 7.19 4.68 21.40
CA PHE A 163 8.09 3.87 22.21
C PHE A 163 8.30 4.46 23.59
N SER A 164 8.32 3.59 24.59
CA SER A 164 8.86 3.90 25.91
C SER A 164 10.38 4.17 25.82
N PRO A 165 10.97 4.89 26.81
CA PRO A 165 12.42 4.98 26.93
C PRO A 165 13.05 3.58 26.88
N ASN A 166 14.03 3.40 26.00
CA ASN A 166 14.58 2.09 25.69
C ASN A 166 16.10 2.17 25.43
N PRO A 167 16.83 1.04 25.54
CA PRO A 167 18.29 1.04 25.42
C PRO A 167 18.79 0.94 23.97
N TYR A 168 17.95 1.23 22.97
CA TYR A 168 18.28 1.09 21.54
C TYR A 168 18.36 2.40 20.79
N PHE A 169 17.40 3.29 20.97
CA PHE A 169 17.36 4.61 20.32
C PHE A 169 16.71 5.66 21.22
N THR A 170 16.99 6.95 20.95
CA THR A 170 16.45 8.05 21.76
C THR A 170 15.06 8.52 21.32
N ASN A 171 14.59 8.11 20.13
CA ASN A 171 13.28 8.50 19.62
C ASN A 171 12.16 7.97 20.53
N LYS A 172 11.23 8.85 20.90
CA LYS A 172 9.95 8.44 21.52
C LYS A 172 8.92 8.02 20.48
N VAL A 173 9.10 8.47 19.24
CA VAL A 173 8.17 8.26 18.14
C VAL A 173 8.95 7.95 16.88
N LEU A 174 8.59 6.86 16.21
CA LEU A 174 9.01 6.56 14.84
C LEU A 174 7.82 6.75 13.91
N THR A 175 8.05 7.23 12.69
CA THR A 175 6.97 7.46 11.72
C THR A 175 7.27 6.82 10.37
N LYS A 176 6.20 6.38 9.71
CA LYS A 176 6.23 5.92 8.33
C LYS A 176 5.04 6.54 7.59
N GLU A 177 5.32 7.38 6.63
CA GLU A 177 4.34 8.14 5.86
C GLU A 177 4.25 7.60 4.42
N TYR A 178 3.03 7.53 3.92
CA TYR A 178 2.69 7.03 2.60
C TYR A 178 1.86 8.07 1.87
N HIS A 179 2.28 8.47 0.67
CA HIS A 179 1.51 9.35 -0.20
C HIS A 179 0.83 8.53 -1.29
N ILE A 180 -0.46 8.77 -1.45
CA ILE A 180 -1.34 8.06 -2.36
C ILE A 180 -1.68 8.99 -3.52
N ASN A 181 -1.63 8.45 -4.72
CA ASN A 181 -1.99 9.20 -5.91
C ASN A 181 -3.50 9.06 -6.16
N SER A 182 -4.19 10.19 -6.30
CA SER A 182 -5.59 10.25 -6.78
C SER A 182 -5.69 10.85 -8.17
N VAL A 183 -4.57 11.01 -8.89
CA VAL A 183 -4.57 11.54 -10.26
C VAL A 183 -5.18 10.49 -11.20
N PRO A 184 -6.22 10.85 -11.98
CA PRO A 184 -6.81 9.96 -12.96
C PRO A 184 -5.77 9.54 -13.99
N SER A 185 -5.61 8.23 -14.18
CA SER A 185 -4.78 7.65 -15.21
C SER A 185 -5.62 6.62 -15.98
N PRO A 186 -5.82 6.77 -17.30
CA PRO A 186 -6.69 5.89 -18.08
C PRO A 186 -6.25 4.42 -18.09
N PHE A 187 -5.02 4.12 -17.63
CA PHE A 187 -4.43 2.79 -17.58
C PHE A 187 -4.00 2.36 -16.17
N LYS A 188 -4.32 3.13 -15.12
CA LYS A 188 -4.06 2.75 -13.72
C LYS A 188 -5.35 2.95 -12.92
N HIS A 189 -5.92 1.84 -12.46
CA HIS A 189 -7.24 1.82 -11.83
C HIS A 189 -7.19 1.97 -10.30
N ASP A 190 -6.00 1.88 -9.69
CA ASP A 190 -5.87 1.83 -8.23
C ASP A 190 -5.26 3.10 -7.66
N SER A 191 -5.73 3.47 -6.48
CA SER A 191 -5.04 4.42 -5.59
C SER A 191 -3.68 3.84 -5.21
N GLU A 192 -2.66 4.19 -5.97
CA GLU A 192 -1.30 3.70 -5.77
C GLU A 192 -0.55 4.56 -4.74
N ILE A 193 0.06 3.89 -3.77
CA ILE A 193 1.12 4.51 -2.96
C ILE A 193 2.29 4.82 -3.90
N TYR A 194 2.56 6.10 -4.13
CA TYR A 194 3.63 6.54 -5.04
C TYR A 194 4.88 7.02 -4.31
N LYS A 195 4.78 7.27 -3.00
CA LYS A 195 5.90 7.73 -2.18
C LYS A 195 5.79 7.22 -0.76
N CYS A 196 6.93 6.79 -0.23
CA CYS A 196 7.08 6.31 1.14
C CYS A 196 8.18 7.12 1.82
N LEU A 197 7.90 7.67 3.00
CA LEU A 197 8.86 8.43 3.80
C LEU A 197 8.99 7.77 5.17
N GLY A 198 10.19 7.31 5.51
CA GLY A 198 10.51 6.92 6.90
C GLY A 198 11.03 8.11 7.69
N CYS A 199 11.19 7.92 8.99
CA CYS A 199 11.97 8.84 9.83
C CYS A 199 13.38 8.30 10.10
N LYS A 200 14.29 9.19 10.48
CA LYS A 200 15.59 8.79 11.01
C LYS A 200 15.40 8.14 12.38
N ILE A 201 16.08 7.02 12.61
CA ILE A 201 16.20 6.41 13.93
C ILE A 201 17.54 6.87 14.52
N ASP A 202 17.50 7.48 15.70
CA ASP A 202 18.65 7.94 16.45
C ASP A 202 19.15 6.83 17.37
N TRP A 203 19.74 5.81 16.74
CA TRP A 203 20.34 4.67 17.41
C TRP A 203 21.41 5.10 18.42
N LEU A 204 21.41 4.42 19.57
CA LEU A 204 22.49 4.50 20.54
C LEU A 204 23.73 3.74 20.02
N PRO A 205 24.93 4.03 20.56
CA PRO A 205 26.16 3.38 20.12
C PRO A 205 26.05 1.84 20.15
N ASN A 206 26.37 1.19 19.01
CA ASN A 206 26.32 -0.26 18.83
C ASN A 206 24.92 -0.90 19.00
N LYS A 207 23.84 -0.13 18.82
CA LYS A 207 22.46 -0.63 18.93
C LYS A 207 21.70 -0.68 17.62
N ASP A 208 22.29 -0.20 16.53
CA ASP A 208 21.68 -0.25 15.21
C ASP A 208 21.65 -1.70 14.67
N VAL A 209 20.48 -2.32 14.78
CA VAL A 209 20.24 -3.70 14.31
C VAL A 209 20.00 -3.79 12.80
N THR A 210 19.91 -2.65 12.09
CA THR A 210 19.65 -2.61 10.64
C THR A 210 20.93 -2.72 9.82
N LEU A 211 22.09 -2.47 10.43
CA LEU A 211 23.38 -2.62 9.79
C LEU A 211 23.73 -4.10 9.66
N LYS A 212 23.95 -4.57 8.43
CA LYS A 212 24.61 -5.85 8.23
C LYS A 212 26.06 -5.71 8.66
N ILE A 213 26.45 -6.41 9.72
CA ILE A 213 27.86 -6.57 10.06
C ILE A 213 28.50 -7.29 8.87
N GLY A 214 29.35 -6.57 8.13
CA GLY A 214 30.11 -7.15 7.03
C GLY A 214 30.89 -8.35 7.54
N LYS A 215 30.75 -9.49 6.85
CA LYS A 215 31.68 -10.59 6.99
C LYS A 215 33.04 -10.19 6.41
#